data_AF-A0A1H7ZBP0-F1
#
_entry.id   AF-A0A1H7ZBP0-F1
#
_cell.length_a   1.000
_cell.length_b   1.000
_cell.length_c   1.000
_cell.angle_alpha   90.00
_cell.angle_beta   90.00
_cell.angle_gamma   90.00
#
_symmetry.space_group_name_H-M   'P 1'
#
loop_
_entity.id
_entity.type
_entity.pdbx_description
1 polymer ?
#
loop_
_entity_poly.entity_id
_entity_poly.type
_entity_poly.pdbx_seq_one_letter_code
_entity_poly.pdbx_strand_id
1 'polypeptide(L)'
;MTSRNPTDKPVGTIHVVDPSPYNWLYVLFHTMEEPVRADRAGRVIASLASKAKWINQTTLKIELRKGVLFHDGEEFTAKTVKRNFNELQKWNAPHPPGTWLNFPTGTTLKVVDDYTVQFHFPKPDGLALGKMRGNHMGNSQFYQSIGFGYAKLGTGEGHW
;
A
#
# COMPACT_ATOMS: atom_id res chain seq x y z
N MET A 1 23.36 21.94 -12.51
CA MET A 1 22.36 20.91 -12.90
C MET A 1 22.49 20.71 -14.39
N THR A 2 23.05 19.60 -14.85
CA THR A 2 23.22 19.32 -16.28
C THR A 2 21.89 18.81 -16.83
N SER A 3 21.26 19.57 -17.72
CA SER A 3 20.08 19.12 -18.47
C SER A 3 20.51 18.01 -19.42
N ARG A 4 19.99 16.79 -19.25
CA ARG A 4 20.16 15.73 -20.25
C ARG A 4 19.46 16.16 -21.55
N ASN A 5 20.15 16.00 -22.67
CA ASN A 5 19.54 16.21 -23.99
C ASN A 5 18.59 15.04 -24.28
N PRO A 6 17.38 15.29 -24.82
CA PRO A 6 16.40 14.24 -25.14
C PRO A 6 16.88 13.20 -26.18
N THR A 7 18.03 13.44 -26.81
CA THR A 7 18.61 12.64 -27.89
C THR A 7 19.77 11.74 -27.46
N ASP A 8 20.14 11.73 -26.18
CA ASP A 8 21.22 10.88 -25.71
C ASP A 8 20.82 9.40 -25.85
N LYS A 9 21.45 8.71 -26.80
CA LYS A 9 21.25 7.28 -27.00
C LYS A 9 21.72 6.53 -25.74
N PRO A 10 20.98 5.52 -25.26
CA PRO A 10 21.44 4.66 -24.18
C PRO A 10 22.84 4.12 -24.50
N VAL A 11 23.82 4.37 -23.62
CA VAL A 11 25.23 3.99 -23.83
C VAL A 11 25.52 2.52 -23.53
N GLY A 12 24.52 1.76 -23.08
CA GLY A 12 24.64 0.34 -22.74
C GLY A 12 23.46 -0.14 -21.89
N THR A 13 23.43 -1.44 -21.64
CA THR A 13 22.44 -2.10 -20.78
C THR A 13 23.10 -2.52 -19.48
N ILE A 14 22.52 -2.17 -18.33
CA ILE A 14 22.91 -2.73 -17.04
C ILE A 14 21.99 -3.93 -16.76
N HIS A 15 22.58 -5.11 -16.65
CA HIS A 15 21.87 -6.31 -16.20
C HIS A 15 21.97 -6.40 -14.68
N VAL A 16 20.91 -6.02 -13.98
CA VAL A 16 20.80 -6.21 -12.53
C VAL A 16 20.26 -7.60 -12.26
N VAL A 17 21.06 -8.45 -11.61
CA VAL A 17 20.64 -9.78 -11.15
C VAL A 17 20.61 -9.76 -9.63
N ASP A 18 19.42 -9.86 -9.05
CA ASP A 18 19.24 -10.08 -7.62
C ASP A 18 18.70 -11.51 -7.40
N PRO A 19 19.52 -12.44 -6.88
CA PRO A 19 19.12 -13.83 -6.68
C PRO A 19 18.24 -14.02 -5.43
N SER A 20 17.97 -12.96 -4.65
CA SER A 20 17.16 -13.04 -3.45
C SER A 20 15.71 -13.40 -3.79
N PRO A 21 15.10 -14.41 -3.15
CA PRO A 21 13.68 -14.72 -3.30
C PRO A 21 12.76 -13.63 -2.71
N TYR A 22 13.33 -12.62 -2.04
CA TYR A 22 12.62 -11.50 -1.44
C TYR A 22 12.94 -10.16 -2.11
N ASN A 23 13.61 -10.16 -3.28
CA ASN A 23 13.98 -8.95 -4.00
C ASN A 23 12.78 -8.03 -4.29
N TRP A 24 11.64 -8.63 -4.64
CA TRP A 24 10.38 -7.96 -4.91
C TRP A 24 9.87 -7.16 -3.69
N LEU A 25 10.17 -7.61 -2.47
CA LEU A 25 9.79 -6.92 -1.23
C LEU A 25 10.50 -5.56 -1.15
N TYR A 26 11.77 -5.52 -1.53
CA TYR A 26 12.53 -4.28 -1.61
C TYR A 26 12.03 -3.39 -2.74
N VAL A 27 11.73 -3.95 -3.92
CA VAL A 27 11.12 -3.16 -5.01
C VAL A 27 9.79 -2.55 -4.55
N LEU A 28 8.96 -3.31 -3.85
CA LEU A 28 7.68 -2.87 -3.32
C LEU A 28 7.85 -1.72 -2.32
N PHE A 29 8.74 -1.86 -1.33
CA PHE A 29 9.00 -0.82 -0.33
C PHE A 29 9.56 0.49 -0.93
N HIS A 30 10.21 0.42 -2.08
CA HIS A 30 10.77 1.60 -2.75
C HIS A 30 9.86 2.22 -3.81
N THR A 31 8.91 1.45 -4.36
CA THR A 31 8.02 1.91 -5.45
C THR A 31 6.60 2.21 -4.97
N MET A 32 6.20 1.68 -3.83
CA MET A 32 4.86 1.83 -3.28
C MET A 32 4.88 2.37 -1.85
N GLU A 33 3.77 2.98 -1.46
CA GLU A 33 3.69 3.75 -0.24
C GLU A 33 2.47 3.29 0.57
N GLU A 34 2.63 3.24 1.89
CA GLU A 34 1.62 2.73 2.83
C GLU A 34 1.03 3.87 3.67
N PRO A 35 -0.09 3.65 4.39
CA PRO A 35 -0.62 4.65 5.33
C PRO A 35 0.42 5.10 6.38
N VAL A 36 1.24 4.16 6.86
CA VAL A 36 2.29 4.41 7.85
C VAL A 36 3.58 3.68 7.49
N ARG A 37 4.72 4.20 7.94
CA ARG A 37 6.06 3.63 7.70
C ARG A 37 6.84 3.42 8.98
N ALA A 38 7.97 2.72 8.86
CA ALA A 38 9.00 2.66 9.89
C ALA A 38 9.99 3.80 9.68
N ASP A 39 10.36 4.51 10.74
CA ASP A 39 11.58 5.30 10.70
C ASP A 39 12.83 4.45 11.00
N ARG A 40 14.02 5.08 10.96
CA ARG A 40 15.30 4.41 11.25
C ARG A 40 15.39 3.80 12.64
N ALA A 41 14.58 4.27 13.60
CA ALA A 41 14.52 3.74 14.96
C ALA A 41 13.43 2.66 15.11
N GLY A 42 12.77 2.26 14.02
CA GLY A 42 11.70 1.26 14.01
C GLY A 42 10.34 1.79 14.46
N ARG A 43 10.20 3.09 14.72
CA ARG A 43 8.95 3.70 15.18
C ARG A 43 7.95 3.79 14.02
N VAL A 44 6.67 3.56 14.31
CA VAL A 44 5.59 3.75 13.34
C VAL A 44 5.33 5.24 13.16
N ILE A 45 5.55 5.75 11.95
CA ILE A 45 5.37 7.16 11.59
C ILE A 45 4.35 7.31 10.45
N ALA A 46 3.73 8.48 10.36
CA ALA A 46 2.80 8.84 9.30
C ALA A 46 3.47 8.81 7.91
N SER A 47 2.80 8.22 6.92
CA SER A 47 3.18 8.22 5.51
C SER A 47 2.02 8.78 4.68
N LEU A 48 1.27 7.96 3.93
CA LEU A 48 0.08 8.44 3.19
C LEU A 48 -1.07 8.89 4.11
N ALA A 49 -1.12 8.37 5.34
CA ALA A 49 -1.96 8.95 6.38
C ALA A 49 -1.35 10.25 6.90
N SER A 50 -2.13 11.32 6.96
CA SER A 50 -1.75 12.56 7.65
C SER A 50 -2.02 12.45 9.15
N LYS A 51 -3.05 11.70 9.56
CA LYS A 51 -3.40 11.49 10.96
C LYS A 51 -4.13 10.16 11.17
N ALA A 52 -3.90 9.54 12.32
CA ALA A 52 -4.63 8.38 12.78
C ALA A 52 -5.17 8.62 14.20
N LYS A 53 -6.43 8.26 14.46
CA LYS A 53 -7.05 8.39 15.77
C LYS A 53 -8.08 7.29 16.02
N TRP A 54 -7.95 6.58 17.14
CA TRP A 54 -9.03 5.76 17.68
C TRP A 54 -10.16 6.67 18.16
N ILE A 55 -11.36 6.54 17.58
CA ILE A 55 -12.55 7.31 17.99
C ILE A 55 -13.42 6.53 18.98
N ASN A 56 -13.23 5.22 19.06
CA ASN A 56 -13.69 4.32 20.11
C ASN A 56 -12.79 3.06 20.12
N GLN A 57 -13.14 2.05 20.92
CA GLN A 57 -12.31 0.83 21.10
C GLN A 57 -12.13 -0.01 19.82
N THR A 58 -13.02 0.14 18.83
CA THR A 58 -13.07 -0.72 17.64
C THR A 58 -13.12 0.08 16.34
N THR A 59 -12.95 1.40 16.38
CA THR A 59 -13.01 2.26 15.20
C THR A 59 -11.78 3.17 15.13
N LEU A 60 -11.00 2.99 14.08
CA LEU A 60 -9.81 3.79 13.76
C LEU A 60 -10.14 4.73 12.61
N LYS A 61 -10.14 6.04 12.87
CA LYS A 61 -10.24 7.08 11.86
C LYS A 61 -8.85 7.38 11.30
N ILE A 62 -8.71 7.36 9.98
CA ILE A 62 -7.51 7.77 9.26
C ILE A 62 -7.86 8.95 8.36
N GLU A 63 -7.10 10.04 8.50
CA GLU A 63 -7.10 11.17 7.58
C GLU A 63 -5.90 11.01 6.64
N LEU A 64 -6.10 11.28 5.35
CA LEU A 64 -5.12 11.08 4.29
C LEU A 64 -4.41 12.38 3.96
N ARG A 65 -3.20 12.29 3.39
CA ARG A 65 -2.53 13.44 2.77
C ARG A 65 -3.29 13.85 1.50
N LYS A 66 -3.41 15.16 1.29
CA LYS A 66 -4.06 15.75 0.10
C LYS A 66 -3.03 16.08 -0.97
N GLY A 67 -3.45 16.06 -2.24
CA GLY A 67 -2.58 16.39 -3.38
C GLY A 67 -1.48 15.37 -3.65
N VAL A 68 -1.62 14.15 -3.12
CA VAL A 68 -0.72 13.04 -3.43
C VAL A 68 -1.15 12.42 -4.75
N LEU A 69 -0.20 12.23 -5.67
CA LEU A 69 -0.43 11.64 -6.98
C LEU A 69 0.36 10.35 -7.09
N PHE A 70 -0.23 9.36 -7.77
CA PHE A 70 0.50 8.22 -8.30
C PHE A 70 1.37 8.63 -9.49
N HIS A 71 2.30 7.76 -9.87
CA HIS A 71 3.23 8.04 -10.98
C HIS A 71 2.55 8.25 -12.34
N ASP A 72 1.31 7.79 -12.52
CA ASP A 72 0.49 8.02 -13.72
C ASP A 72 -0.40 9.27 -13.62
N GLY A 73 -0.31 10.02 -12.52
CA GLY A 73 -1.10 11.23 -12.27
C GLY A 73 -2.46 10.96 -11.62
N GLU A 74 -2.84 9.71 -11.34
CA GLU A 74 -4.06 9.42 -10.57
C GLU A 74 -3.95 10.00 -9.16
N GLU A 75 -5.01 10.63 -8.65
CA GLU A 75 -5.02 11.20 -7.31
C GLU A 75 -5.25 10.13 -6.23
N PHE A 76 -4.46 10.18 -5.16
CA PHE A 76 -4.64 9.31 -4.00
C PHE A 76 -5.76 9.83 -3.09
N THR A 77 -6.83 9.03 -2.98
CA THR A 77 -8.03 9.37 -2.19
C THR A 77 -8.51 8.20 -1.34
N ALA A 78 -9.51 8.43 -0.49
CA ALA A 78 -10.19 7.42 0.30
C ALA A 78 -10.79 6.28 -0.55
N LYS A 79 -11.14 6.56 -1.82
CA LYS A 79 -11.62 5.54 -2.77
C LYS A 79 -10.50 4.55 -3.09
N THR A 80 -9.28 5.03 -3.28
CA THR A 80 -8.09 4.18 -3.51
C THR A 80 -7.84 3.29 -2.30
N VAL A 81 -7.87 3.86 -1.08
CA VAL A 81 -7.71 3.07 0.16
C VAL A 81 -8.79 2.01 0.28
N LYS A 82 -10.06 2.34 -0.02
CA LYS A 82 -11.18 1.39 0.01
C LYS A 82 -11.00 0.25 -1.00
N ARG A 83 -10.57 0.54 -2.22
CA ARG A 83 -10.28 -0.49 -3.23
C ARG A 83 -9.17 -1.41 -2.73
N ASN A 84 -8.02 -0.86 -2.36
CA ASN A 84 -6.87 -1.63 -1.87
C ASN A 84 -7.27 -2.52 -0.70
N PHE A 85 -7.98 -1.97 0.30
CA PHE A 85 -8.50 -2.75 1.40
C PHE A 85 -9.37 -3.93 0.92
N ASN A 86 -10.36 -3.68 0.07
CA ASN A 86 -11.25 -4.72 -0.43
C ASN A 86 -10.51 -5.81 -1.23
N GLU A 87 -9.53 -5.44 -2.05
CA GLU A 87 -8.75 -6.41 -2.83
C GLU A 87 -7.84 -7.25 -1.92
N LEU A 88 -7.17 -6.64 -0.93
CA LEU A 88 -6.34 -7.35 0.03
C LEU A 88 -7.13 -8.35 0.89
N GLN A 89 -8.40 -8.06 1.20
CA GLN A 89 -9.27 -8.99 1.96
C GLN A 89 -9.58 -10.30 1.20
N LYS A 90 -9.36 -10.36 -0.11
CA LYS A 90 -9.58 -11.58 -0.91
C LYS A 90 -8.43 -12.58 -0.74
N TRP A 91 -7.28 -12.14 -0.23
CA TRP A 91 -6.06 -12.94 -0.17
C TRP A 91 -5.94 -13.59 1.22
N ASN A 92 -5.52 -14.86 1.26
CA ASN A 92 -5.31 -15.57 2.52
C ASN A 92 -4.05 -15.05 3.24
N ALA A 93 -2.96 -14.84 2.51
CA ALA A 93 -1.71 -14.27 2.99
C ALA A 93 -1.28 -13.09 2.09
N PRO A 94 -1.88 -11.89 2.27
CA PRO A 94 -1.57 -10.75 1.43
C PRO A 94 -0.15 -10.21 1.59
N HIS A 95 0.56 -10.63 2.64
CA HIS A 95 1.90 -10.18 2.96
C HIS A 95 2.81 -11.39 3.23
N PRO A 96 4.01 -11.44 2.62
CA PRO A 96 4.99 -12.52 2.84
C PRO A 96 5.50 -12.67 4.25
N PRO A 97 5.61 -11.57 5.06
CA PRO A 97 5.85 -11.74 6.48
C PRO A 97 4.85 -12.74 7.04
N GLY A 98 3.56 -12.61 6.74
CA GLY A 98 2.56 -13.64 7.05
C GLY A 98 1.23 -13.02 7.47
N THR A 99 0.30 -13.89 7.84
CA THR A 99 -1.10 -13.51 8.17
C THR A 99 -1.23 -12.68 9.45
N TRP A 100 -0.17 -12.54 10.26
CA TRP A 100 -0.19 -11.68 11.46
C TRP A 100 -0.32 -10.18 11.12
N LEU A 101 -0.03 -9.79 9.88
CA LEU A 101 -0.29 -8.45 9.37
C LEU A 101 -1.76 -8.25 8.95
N ASN A 102 -2.57 -9.31 8.92
CA ASN A 102 -3.98 -9.20 8.57
C ASN A 102 -4.76 -8.54 9.71
N PHE A 103 -5.76 -7.76 9.32
CA PHE A 103 -6.78 -7.32 10.25
C PHE A 103 -7.67 -8.50 10.67
N PRO A 104 -8.32 -8.42 11.85
CA PRO A 104 -9.26 -9.44 12.28
C PRO A 104 -10.35 -9.69 11.22
N THR A 105 -10.68 -10.95 10.97
CA THR A 105 -11.77 -11.34 10.06
C THR A 105 -13.07 -10.63 10.43
N GLY A 106 -13.72 -9.97 9.45
CA GLY A 106 -14.90 -9.14 9.69
C GLY A 106 -14.58 -7.65 9.86
N THR A 107 -13.31 -7.25 9.74
CA THR A 107 -12.95 -5.82 9.62
C THR A 107 -13.59 -5.23 8.38
N THR A 108 -14.15 -4.02 8.51
CA THR A 108 -14.72 -3.27 7.39
C THR A 108 -14.12 -1.88 7.30
N LEU A 109 -14.18 -1.29 6.11
CA LEU A 109 -13.72 0.07 5.85
C LEU A 109 -14.86 0.93 5.32
N LYS A 110 -15.15 2.04 5.99
CA LYS A 110 -16.10 3.06 5.58
C LYS A 110 -15.35 4.28 5.04
N VAL A 111 -15.76 4.77 3.87
CA VAL A 111 -15.35 6.09 3.36
C VAL A 111 -16.23 7.15 4.02
N VAL A 112 -15.60 8.14 4.67
CA VAL A 112 -16.32 9.25 5.31
C VAL A 112 -16.41 10.44 4.36
N ASP A 113 -15.28 10.76 3.72
CA ASP A 113 -15.12 11.78 2.68
C ASP A 113 -13.92 11.41 1.80
N ASP A 114 -13.57 12.24 0.82
CA ASP A 114 -12.49 11.96 -0.13
C ASP A 114 -11.11 11.73 0.50
N TYR A 115 -10.88 12.21 1.73
CA TYR A 115 -9.60 12.13 2.42
C TYR A 115 -9.71 11.53 3.83
N THR A 116 -10.83 10.88 4.13
CA THR A 116 -11.06 10.29 5.45
C THR A 116 -11.69 8.90 5.31
N VAL A 117 -11.08 7.92 5.98
CA VAL A 117 -11.62 6.58 6.11
C VAL A 117 -11.77 6.18 7.58
N GLN A 118 -12.70 5.27 7.86
CA GLN A 118 -12.86 4.63 9.15
C GLN A 118 -12.75 3.12 8.99
N PHE A 119 -11.80 2.52 9.68
CA PHE A 119 -11.72 1.07 9.85
C PHE A 119 -12.55 0.67 11.06
N HIS A 120 -13.47 -0.26 10.88
CA HIS A 120 -14.27 -0.84 11.95
C HIS A 120 -13.82 -2.28 12.16
N PHE A 121 -13.30 -2.56 13.35
CA PHE A 121 -12.81 -3.87 13.73
C PHE A 121 -13.86 -4.62 14.54
N PRO A 122 -14.00 -5.94 14.38
CA PRO A 122 -14.92 -6.76 15.18
C PRO A 122 -14.48 -6.88 16.64
N LYS A 123 -13.19 -6.63 16.93
CA LYS A 123 -12.59 -6.62 18.27
C LYS A 123 -11.47 -5.59 18.32
N PRO A 124 -11.10 -5.07 19.51
CA PRO A 124 -9.96 -4.16 19.64
C PRO A 124 -8.68 -4.79 19.06
N ASP A 125 -7.95 -4.01 18.27
CA ASP A 125 -6.67 -4.40 17.69
C ASP A 125 -5.63 -3.30 17.89
N GLY A 126 -4.90 -3.36 19.00
CA GLY A 126 -3.88 -2.36 19.34
C GLY A 126 -2.73 -2.27 18.34
N LEU A 127 -2.54 -3.30 17.50
CA LEU A 127 -1.50 -3.34 16.47
C LEU A 127 -1.99 -2.86 15.11
N ALA A 128 -3.26 -2.45 14.97
CA ALA A 128 -3.85 -2.10 13.69
C ALA A 128 -3.00 -1.08 12.88
N LEU A 129 -2.46 -0.05 13.55
CA LEU A 129 -1.56 0.90 12.87
C LEU A 129 -0.25 0.24 12.44
N GLY A 130 0.38 -0.59 13.28
CA GLY A 130 1.60 -1.29 12.90
C GLY A 130 1.39 -2.22 11.70
N LYS A 131 0.25 -2.90 11.64
CA LYS A 131 -0.15 -3.78 10.52
C LYS A 131 -0.29 -3.03 9.20
N MET A 132 -0.69 -1.75 9.23
CA MET A 132 -0.77 -0.90 8.03
C MET A 132 0.57 -0.69 7.32
N ARG A 133 1.71 -1.02 7.94
CA ARG A 133 3.02 -1.06 7.24
C ARG A 133 3.08 -2.09 6.11
N GLY A 134 2.25 -3.13 6.13
CA GLY A 134 2.14 -4.07 5.01
C GLY A 134 1.20 -3.58 3.90
N ASN A 135 0.40 -2.54 4.14
CA ASN A 135 -0.68 -2.15 3.25
C ASN A 135 -0.18 -1.17 2.18
N HIS A 136 0.51 -1.70 1.16
CA HIS A 136 0.95 -0.94 0.00
C HIS A 136 -0.24 -0.47 -0.85
N MET A 137 -0.26 0.82 -1.21
CA MET A 137 -1.34 1.39 -2.01
C MET A 137 -1.02 1.31 -3.50
N GLY A 138 -1.78 0.50 -4.23
CA GLY A 138 -1.82 0.46 -5.69
C GLY A 138 -2.87 1.40 -6.27
N ASN A 139 -2.57 1.97 -7.44
CA ASN A 139 -3.50 2.80 -8.21
C ASN A 139 -4.50 1.93 -9.01
N SER A 140 -5.29 2.55 -9.88
CA SER A 140 -6.26 1.83 -10.71
C SER A 140 -5.60 0.89 -11.71
N GLN A 141 -4.51 1.32 -12.35
CA GLN A 141 -3.79 0.51 -13.33
C GLN A 141 -3.20 -0.77 -12.72
N PHE A 142 -2.71 -0.70 -11.48
CA PHE A 142 -2.20 -1.87 -10.75
C PHE A 142 -3.21 -3.02 -10.70
N TYR A 143 -4.50 -2.71 -10.49
CA TYR A 143 -5.55 -3.73 -10.41
C TYR A 143 -6.20 -4.09 -11.75
N GLN A 144 -6.15 -3.22 -12.75
CA GLN A 144 -6.86 -3.41 -14.03
C GLN A 144 -6.00 -4.01 -15.14
N SER A 145 -4.69 -3.85 -15.05
CA SER A 145 -3.75 -4.27 -16.08
C SER A 145 -2.87 -5.42 -15.59
N ILE A 146 -1.55 -5.29 -15.70
CA ILE A 146 -0.62 -6.39 -15.53
C ILE A 146 -0.33 -6.70 -14.05
N GLY A 147 -0.46 -5.72 -13.15
CA GLY A 147 -0.37 -5.88 -11.68
C GLY A 147 0.60 -6.97 -11.19
N PHE A 148 0.22 -7.66 -10.11
CA PHE A 148 0.76 -8.98 -9.78
C PHE A 148 0.03 -10.08 -10.56
N GLY A 149 -0.04 -9.95 -11.88
CA GLY A 149 -0.82 -10.85 -12.75
C GLY A 149 -2.34 -10.69 -12.62
N TYR A 150 -2.82 -9.58 -12.07
CA TYR A 150 -4.23 -9.42 -11.65
C TYR A 150 -5.23 -9.63 -12.80
N ALA A 151 -5.01 -8.99 -13.96
CA ALA A 151 -5.90 -9.19 -15.12
C ALA A 151 -5.91 -10.64 -15.64
N LYS A 152 -4.88 -11.43 -15.35
CA LYS A 152 -4.77 -12.83 -15.77
C LYS A 152 -5.36 -13.80 -14.74
N LEU A 153 -5.16 -13.53 -13.45
CA LEU A 153 -5.38 -14.51 -12.38
C LEU A 153 -6.55 -14.14 -11.47
N GLY A 154 -7.09 -12.92 -11.58
CA GLY A 154 -8.15 -12.42 -10.70
C GLY A 154 -7.73 -12.22 -9.24
N THR A 155 -6.45 -12.44 -8.95
CA THR A 155 -5.80 -12.26 -7.66
C THR A 155 -4.35 -11.85 -7.87
N GLY A 156 -3.77 -11.15 -6.89
CA GLY A 156 -2.34 -10.86 -6.82
C GLY A 156 -1.63 -11.76 -5.82
N GLU A 157 -2.37 -12.60 -5.10
CA GLU A 157 -1.82 -13.48 -4.07
C GLU A 157 -0.83 -14.48 -4.64
N GLY A 158 0.42 -14.45 -4.15
CA GLY A 158 1.46 -15.40 -4.54
C GLY A 158 2.09 -15.13 -5.91
N HIS A 159 1.77 -14.00 -6.55
CA HIS A 159 2.21 -13.66 -7.91
C HIS A 159 3.08 -12.39 -7.95
N TRP A 160 3.93 -12.26 -6.94
CA TRP A 160 4.94 -11.21 -6.74
C TRP A 160 6.32 -11.62 -7.24
#